data_AF-A0A965NHB8-F1
#
_entry.id   AF-A0A965NHB8-F1
#
_cell.length_a   1.000
_cell.length_b   1.000
_cell.length_c   1.000
_cell.angle_alpha   90.00
_cell.angle_beta   90.00
_cell.angle_gamma   90.00
#
_symmetry.space_group_name_H-M   'P 1'
#
loop_
_entity.id
_entity.type
_entity.pdbx_description
1 polymer ?
#
loop_
_entity_poly.entity_id
_entity_poly.type
_entity_poly.pdbx_seq_one_letter_code
_entity_poly.pdbx_strand_id
1 'polypeptide(L)'
;MNHDNLIYREDIALKNAVRTPASAKPRFNWRGVVSTTEAGASSSVVDGATDSATFAEQIGRALVDLYLSRKEGEDKMFSEQNKNFVAMVAMEVARQVMKVKEERGEYDLDAQIANIVVAHLVRYNRHDLATSYIYNVEINNPAGTTPIKTRLMRRNHHIVPWNQGKIEVAVRKAFLAMKHDPDPAA
;
A
#
# COMPACT_ATOMS: atom_id res chain seq x y z
N MET A 1 -9.59 -27.90 8.92
CA MET A 1 -9.99 -27.00 7.81
C MET A 1 -8.85 -26.00 7.63
N ASN A 2 -8.27 -25.95 6.42
CA ASN A 2 -6.92 -25.40 6.16
C ASN A 2 -6.84 -23.88 6.38
N HIS A 3 -6.03 -23.48 7.36
CA HIS A 3 -5.70 -22.07 7.64
C HIS A 3 -5.04 -21.38 6.43
N ASP A 4 -4.27 -22.13 5.64
CA ASP A 4 -3.61 -21.66 4.42
C ASP A 4 -4.59 -21.19 3.33
N ASN A 5 -5.80 -21.77 3.27
CA ASN A 5 -6.82 -21.34 2.32
C ASN A 5 -7.53 -20.05 2.75
N LEU A 6 -7.48 -19.69 4.05
CA LEU A 6 -8.12 -18.48 4.54
C LEU A 6 -7.25 -17.25 4.25
N ILE A 7 -5.97 -17.31 4.64
CA ILE A 7 -5.00 -16.23 4.42
C ILE A 7 -4.90 -15.88 2.93
N TYR A 8 -4.83 -16.90 2.07
CA TYR A 8 -4.78 -16.71 0.63
C TYR A 8 -6.02 -16.00 0.06
N ARG A 9 -7.21 -16.36 0.55
CA ARG A 9 -8.47 -15.73 0.11
C ARG A 9 -8.60 -14.30 0.60
N GLU A 10 -8.15 -14.01 1.81
CA GLU A 10 -8.10 -12.66 2.37
C GLU A 10 -7.15 -11.77 1.57
N ASP A 11 -5.99 -12.30 1.19
CA ASP A 11 -5.01 -11.58 0.36
C ASP A 11 -5.55 -11.25 -1.04
N ILE A 12 -6.21 -12.21 -1.71
CA ILE A 12 -6.90 -11.97 -2.99
C ILE A 12 -7.99 -10.91 -2.83
N ALA A 13 -8.82 -11.03 -1.78
CA ALA A 13 -9.88 -10.07 -1.51
C ALA A 13 -9.32 -8.65 -1.32
N LEU A 14 -8.19 -8.52 -0.62
CA LEU A 14 -7.52 -7.24 -0.40
C LEU A 14 -6.98 -6.66 -1.71
N LYS A 15 -6.27 -7.46 -2.52
CA LYS A 15 -5.79 -7.02 -3.84
C LYS A 15 -6.91 -6.52 -4.74
N ASN A 16 -8.05 -7.22 -4.74
CA ASN A 16 -9.23 -6.82 -5.50
C ASN A 16 -9.87 -5.53 -4.96
N ALA A 17 -9.93 -5.37 -3.63
CA ALA A 17 -10.40 -4.14 -3.01
C ALA A 17 -9.52 -2.94 -3.39
N VAL A 18 -8.19 -3.07 -3.34
CA VAL A 18 -7.28 -2.00 -3.73
C VAL A 18 -7.45 -1.63 -5.21
N ARG A 19 -7.59 -2.61 -6.11
CA ARG A 19 -7.84 -2.40 -7.55
C ARG A 19 -9.21 -1.81 -7.89
N THR A 20 -10.17 -1.84 -6.97
CA THR A 20 -11.51 -1.31 -7.19
C THR A 20 -11.44 0.21 -7.44
N PRO A 21 -12.13 0.77 -8.44
CA PRO A 21 -12.08 2.20 -8.74
C PRO A 21 -12.65 3.04 -7.59
N ALA A 22 -12.09 4.23 -7.39
CA ALA A 22 -12.48 5.14 -6.31
C ALA A 22 -13.95 5.60 -6.35
N SER A 23 -14.64 5.47 -7.48
CA SER A 23 -16.08 5.74 -7.61
C SER A 23 -16.96 4.68 -6.96
N ALA A 24 -16.47 3.44 -6.82
CA ALA A 24 -17.20 2.32 -6.24
C ALA A 24 -16.87 2.12 -4.75
N LYS A 25 -16.01 2.98 -4.17
CA LYS A 25 -15.60 2.91 -2.76
C LYS A 25 -16.34 3.96 -1.92
N PRO A 26 -16.68 3.64 -0.67
CA PRO A 26 -17.17 4.63 0.29
C PRO A 26 -16.18 5.79 0.42
N ARG A 27 -16.67 7.03 0.30
CA ARG A 27 -15.85 8.23 0.35
C ARG A 27 -15.93 8.85 1.74
N PHE A 28 -14.79 9.19 2.29
CA PHE A 28 -14.70 9.92 3.55
C PHE A 28 -13.57 10.95 3.47
N ASN A 29 -13.76 12.11 4.08
CA ASN A 29 -12.76 13.17 4.09
C ASN A 29 -11.73 12.92 5.21
N TRP A 30 -10.75 12.06 4.93
CA TRP A 30 -9.70 11.71 5.90
C TRP A 30 -8.77 12.88 6.23
N ARG A 31 -8.58 13.81 5.30
CA ARG A 31 -7.81 15.05 5.54
C ARG A 31 -8.40 15.88 6.68
N GLY A 32 -9.72 15.88 6.82
CA GLY A 32 -10.43 16.65 7.85
C GLY A 32 -10.33 16.05 9.26
N VAL A 33 -9.76 14.86 9.42
CA VAL A 33 -9.59 14.22 10.74
C VAL A 33 -8.36 14.76 11.47
N VAL A 34 -7.39 15.29 10.73
CA VAL A 34 -6.24 15.97 11.32
C VAL A 34 -6.62 17.42 11.58
N SER A 35 -6.77 17.78 12.85
CA SER A 35 -6.96 19.18 13.24
C SER A 35 -5.70 19.97 12.88
N THR A 36 -5.86 21.00 12.05
CA THR A 36 -4.77 21.89 11.57
C THR A 36 -4.10 22.73 12.68
N THR A 37 -4.41 22.47 13.95
CA THR A 37 -4.19 23.40 15.06
C THR A 37 -2.90 23.19 15.85
N GLU A 38 -2.13 22.12 15.60
CA GLU A 38 -0.85 21.88 16.32
C GLU A 38 0.37 21.69 15.42
N ALA A 39 0.28 22.12 14.16
CA ALA A 39 1.47 22.46 13.39
C ALA A 39 1.73 23.94 13.62
N GLY A 40 2.61 24.24 14.57
CA GLY A 40 3.12 25.59 14.80
C GLY A 40 3.47 26.26 13.47
N ALA A 41 3.21 27.56 13.42
CA ALA A 41 3.59 28.46 12.35
C ALA A 41 4.93 28.07 11.71
N SER A 42 4.95 28.01 10.38
CA SER A 42 6.05 27.56 9.49
C SER A 42 5.91 26.13 8.94
N SER A 43 4.73 25.73 8.45
CA SER A 43 4.72 24.81 7.30
C SER A 43 4.55 25.65 6.06
N SER A 44 5.68 25.91 5.40
CA SER A 44 5.72 26.46 4.06
C SER A 44 4.76 25.66 3.18
N VAL A 45 3.84 26.35 2.51
CA VAL A 45 2.79 25.85 1.60
C VAL A 45 3.36 25.10 0.37
N VAL A 46 4.64 24.72 0.42
CA VAL A 46 5.46 24.42 -0.75
C VAL A 46 5.70 22.92 -0.92
N ASP A 47 5.38 22.08 0.07
CA ASP A 47 5.58 20.63 -0.05
C ASP A 47 4.37 19.82 0.46
N GLY A 48 3.27 19.86 -0.29
CA GLY A 48 2.03 19.12 0.04
C GLY A 48 2.19 17.58 0.12
N ALA A 49 3.35 17.05 -0.25
CA ALA A 49 3.71 15.64 -0.18
C ALA A 49 4.07 15.17 1.25
N THR A 50 4.49 16.07 2.15
CA THR A 50 4.91 15.74 3.53
C THR A 50 3.96 16.24 4.62
N ASP A 51 2.74 16.63 4.23
CA ASP A 51 1.71 17.07 5.16
C ASP A 51 1.01 15.89 5.85
N SER A 52 0.78 16.04 7.15
CA SER A 52 -0.06 15.16 7.98
C SER A 52 -1.42 14.86 7.36
N ALA A 53 -2.08 15.82 6.71
CA ALA A 53 -3.36 15.56 6.05
C ALA A 53 -3.22 14.65 4.82
N THR A 54 -2.09 14.71 4.11
CA THR A 54 -1.80 13.80 2.99
C THR A 54 -1.55 12.38 3.50
N PHE A 55 -0.84 12.21 4.62
CA PHE A 55 -0.69 10.90 5.25
C PHE A 55 -2.02 10.33 5.77
N ALA A 56 -2.87 11.17 6.37
CA ALA A 56 -4.20 10.75 6.79
C ALA A 56 -5.06 10.26 5.62
N GLU A 57 -5.02 10.93 4.48
CA GLU A 57 -5.70 10.49 3.25
C GLU A 57 -5.17 9.13 2.76
N GLN A 58 -3.85 8.93 2.73
CA GLN A 58 -3.27 7.67 2.27
C GLN A 58 -3.58 6.50 3.21
N ILE A 59 -3.41 6.70 4.53
CA ILE A 59 -3.70 5.67 5.55
C ILE A 59 -5.20 5.37 5.58
N GLY A 60 -6.04 6.41 5.48
CA GLY A 60 -7.49 6.28 5.42
C GLY A 60 -7.98 5.47 4.22
N ARG A 61 -7.39 5.68 3.03
CA ARG A 61 -7.67 4.86 1.85
C ARG A 61 -7.29 3.40 2.07
N ALA A 62 -6.09 3.13 2.60
CA ALA A 62 -5.66 1.78 2.92
C ALA A 62 -6.57 1.10 3.96
N LEU A 63 -7.10 1.87 4.91
CA LEU A 63 -8.10 1.40 5.87
C LEU A 63 -9.40 1.03 5.17
N VAL A 64 -9.95 1.89 4.31
CA VAL A 64 -11.16 1.58 3.52
C VAL A 64 -10.96 0.32 2.68
N ASP A 65 -9.83 0.17 2.01
CA ASP A 65 -9.51 -1.02 1.21
C ASP A 65 -9.48 -2.30 2.06
N LEU A 66 -8.92 -2.22 3.28
CA LEU A 66 -8.89 -3.34 4.22
C LEU A 66 -10.29 -3.75 4.66
N TYR A 67 -11.11 -2.81 5.12
CA TYR A 67 -12.47 -3.14 5.58
C TYR A 67 -13.40 -3.57 4.43
N LEU A 68 -13.21 -3.01 3.23
CA LEU A 68 -13.91 -3.44 2.03
C LEU A 68 -13.59 -4.90 1.68
N SER A 69 -12.32 -5.30 1.77
CA SER A 69 -11.90 -6.69 1.52
C SER A 69 -12.57 -7.69 2.48
N ARG A 70 -12.81 -7.26 3.72
CA ARG A 70 -13.45 -8.07 4.77
C ARG A 70 -14.97 -8.05 4.73
N LYS A 71 -15.56 -7.26 3.83
CA LYS A 71 -17.02 -7.01 3.75
C LYS A 71 -17.60 -6.51 5.07
N GLU A 72 -16.80 -5.74 5.81
CA GLU A 72 -17.26 -5.10 7.04
C GLU A 72 -18.08 -3.85 6.71
N GLY A 73 -19.06 -3.51 7.55
CA GLY A 73 -19.95 -2.36 7.31
C GLY A 73 -19.26 -1.01 7.53
N GLU A 74 -19.82 0.03 6.91
CA GLU A 74 -19.31 1.42 6.97
C GLU A 74 -19.20 1.96 8.41
N ASP A 75 -20.08 1.50 9.32
CA ASP A 75 -20.07 1.88 10.74
C ASP A 75 -18.73 1.56 11.43
N LYS A 76 -18.12 0.42 11.08
CA LYS A 76 -16.81 0.03 11.59
C LYS A 76 -15.69 0.79 10.88
N MET A 77 -15.83 1.02 9.57
CA MET A 77 -14.85 1.75 8.76
C MET A 77 -14.63 3.17 9.30
N PHE A 78 -15.73 3.89 9.55
CA PHE A 78 -15.72 5.30 9.96
C PHE A 78 -16.01 5.49 11.44
N SER A 79 -15.62 4.52 12.27
CA SER A 79 -15.69 4.65 13.73
C SER A 79 -14.78 5.76 14.24
N GLU A 80 -15.17 6.42 15.33
CA GLU A 80 -14.34 7.45 15.97
C GLU A 80 -12.97 6.93 16.40
N GLN A 81 -12.89 5.65 16.80
CA GLN A 81 -11.63 5.00 17.12
C GLN A 81 -10.69 4.95 15.90
N ASN A 82 -11.21 4.57 14.72
CA ASN A 82 -10.41 4.52 13.50
C ASN A 82 -10.01 5.91 13.02
N LYS A 83 -10.90 6.90 13.12
CA LYS A 83 -10.59 8.31 12.83
C LYS A 83 -9.45 8.82 13.71
N ASN A 84 -9.57 8.68 15.02
CA ASN A 84 -8.55 9.11 15.98
C ASN A 84 -7.21 8.40 15.74
N PHE A 85 -7.25 7.10 15.43
CA PHE A 85 -6.05 6.32 15.09
C PHE A 85 -5.36 6.87 13.84
N VAL A 86 -6.10 7.11 12.76
CA VAL A 86 -5.54 7.65 11.50
C VAL A 86 -4.91 9.03 11.74
N ALA A 87 -5.58 9.92 12.47
CA ALA A 87 -5.04 11.24 12.78
C ALA A 87 -3.75 11.16 13.60
N MET A 88 -3.74 10.35 14.67
CA MET A 88 -2.57 10.15 15.52
C MET A 88 -1.37 9.65 14.72
N VAL A 89 -1.55 8.56 13.94
CA VAL A 89 -0.46 7.99 13.13
C VAL A 89 0.02 8.99 12.07
N ALA A 90 -0.91 9.69 11.40
CA ALA A 90 -0.55 10.66 10.37
C ALA A 90 0.29 11.83 10.92
N MET A 91 -0.05 12.32 12.12
CA MET A 91 0.73 13.36 12.79
C MET A 91 2.12 12.88 13.20
N GLU A 92 2.23 11.66 13.73
CA GLU A 92 3.54 11.09 14.09
C GLU A 92 4.44 10.85 12.89
N VAL A 93 3.89 10.27 11.81
CA VAL A 93 4.61 10.07 10.56
C VAL A 93 5.09 11.41 10.02
N ALA A 94 4.23 12.44 9.99
CA ALA A 94 4.61 13.76 9.50
C ALA A 94 5.81 14.33 10.28
N ARG A 95 5.80 14.25 11.62
CA ARG A 95 6.94 14.68 12.45
C ARG A 95 8.20 13.88 12.16
N GLN A 96 8.09 12.56 12.01
CA GLN A 96 9.23 11.71 11.73
C GLN A 96 9.83 12.00 10.34
N VAL A 97 8.99 12.25 9.34
CA VAL A 97 9.44 12.60 7.99
C VAL A 97 10.13 13.96 7.96
N MET A 98 9.60 14.96 8.68
CA MET A 98 10.28 16.27 8.83
C MET A 98 11.68 16.11 9.40
N LYS A 99 11.83 15.32 10.47
CA LYS A 99 13.13 15.03 11.08
C LYS A 99 14.10 14.35 10.10
N VAL A 100 13.62 13.38 9.32
CA VAL A 100 14.45 12.71 8.30
C VAL A 100 14.85 13.67 7.18
N LYS A 101 13.96 14.58 6.77
CA LYS A 101 14.23 15.61 5.76
C LYS A 101 15.32 16.58 6.22
N GLU A 102 15.30 16.98 7.49
CA GLU A 102 16.34 17.82 8.09
C GLU A 102 17.70 17.10 8.17
N GLU A 103 17.72 15.81 8.52
CA GLU A 103 18.97 15.04 8.71
C GLU A 103 19.65 14.61 7.39
N ARG A 104 18.88 14.31 6.33
CA ARG A 104 19.39 13.65 5.12
C ARG A 104 19.24 14.43 3.81
N GLY A 105 18.51 15.54 3.80
CA GLY A 105 18.20 16.29 2.58
C GLY A 105 17.13 15.59 1.71
N GLU A 106 16.77 16.23 0.59
CA GLU A 106 15.51 15.98 -0.15
C GLU A 106 15.54 14.79 -1.13
N TYR A 107 16.71 14.25 -1.48
CA TYR A 107 16.90 13.44 -2.69
C TYR A 107 16.49 11.95 -2.64
N ASP A 108 15.91 11.43 -1.54
CA ASP A 108 15.50 10.02 -1.44
C ASP A 108 14.26 9.78 -0.56
N LEU A 109 13.30 10.72 -0.56
CA LEU A 109 12.21 10.70 0.43
C LEU A 109 11.08 9.72 0.09
N ASP A 110 10.71 9.51 -1.18
CA ASP A 110 9.49 8.75 -1.53
C ASP A 110 9.50 7.29 -1.05
N ALA A 111 10.59 6.56 -1.29
CA ALA A 111 10.72 5.17 -0.84
C ALA A 111 10.83 5.09 0.70
N GLN A 112 11.45 6.09 1.33
CA GLN A 112 11.60 6.16 2.78
C GLN A 112 10.27 6.49 3.47
N ILE A 113 9.43 7.35 2.88
CA ILE A 113 8.12 7.72 3.40
C ILE A 113 7.25 6.48 3.58
N ALA A 114 7.17 5.62 2.55
CA ALA A 114 6.38 4.39 2.64
C ALA A 114 6.87 3.48 3.78
N ASN A 115 8.19 3.35 3.93
CA ASN A 115 8.79 2.57 5.01
C ASN A 115 8.51 3.16 6.40
N ILE A 116 8.52 4.50 6.54
CA ILE A 116 8.19 5.18 7.79
C ILE A 116 6.73 4.91 8.16
N VAL A 117 5.79 5.08 7.22
CA VAL A 117 4.36 4.79 7.45
C VAL A 117 4.16 3.34 7.89
N VAL A 118 4.74 2.38 7.15
CA VAL A 118 4.66 0.96 7.48
C VAL A 118 5.24 0.67 8.87
N ALA A 119 6.38 1.27 9.22
CA ALA A 119 6.98 1.09 10.53
C ALA A 119 6.07 1.58 11.66
N HIS A 120 5.41 2.73 11.51
CA HIS A 120 4.43 3.20 12.50
C HIS A 120 3.21 2.27 12.60
N LEU A 121 2.66 1.80 11.48
CA LEU A 121 1.53 0.87 11.49
C LEU A 121 1.87 -0.46 12.17
N VAL A 122 3.07 -0.98 11.93
CA VAL A 122 3.59 -2.19 12.58
C VAL A 122 3.80 -1.98 14.08
N ARG A 123 4.30 -0.82 14.51
CA ARG A 123 4.45 -0.47 15.94
C ARG A 123 3.12 -0.51 16.70
N TYR A 124 2.03 -0.11 16.04
CA TYR A 124 0.68 -0.20 16.60
C TYR A 124 0.00 -1.57 16.40
N ASN A 125 0.74 -2.60 16.01
CA ASN A 125 0.23 -3.96 15.78
C ASN A 125 -0.88 -4.01 14.69
N ARG A 126 -0.85 -3.08 13.73
CA ARG A 126 -1.80 -3.02 12.59
C ARG A 126 -1.14 -3.54 11.31
N HIS A 127 -0.74 -4.81 11.34
CA HIS A 127 -0.06 -5.48 10.22
C HIS A 127 -0.91 -5.52 8.95
N ASP A 128 -2.18 -5.89 9.07
CA ASP A 128 -3.08 -6.02 7.90
C ASP A 128 -3.29 -4.68 7.18
N LEU A 129 -3.29 -3.58 7.94
CA LEU A 129 -3.39 -2.22 7.40
C LEU A 129 -2.09 -1.81 6.72
N ALA A 130 -0.94 -2.19 7.28
CA ALA A 130 0.36 -1.99 6.63
C ALA A 130 0.44 -2.75 5.30
N THR A 131 -0.06 -3.99 5.23
CA THR A 131 -0.13 -4.76 3.99
C THR A 131 -1.03 -4.08 2.95
N SER A 132 -2.22 -3.61 3.37
CA SER A 132 -3.12 -2.84 2.51
C SER A 132 -2.46 -1.57 1.96
N TYR A 133 -1.73 -0.85 2.81
CA TYR A 133 -0.99 0.35 2.43
C TYR A 133 0.09 0.04 1.39
N ILE A 134 0.88 -1.02 1.59
CA ILE A 134 1.93 -1.44 0.63
C ILE A 134 1.31 -1.74 -0.74
N TYR A 135 0.21 -2.50 -0.79
CA TYR A 135 -0.47 -2.76 -2.06
C TYR A 135 -0.98 -1.50 -2.74
N ASN A 136 -1.47 -0.54 -1.97
CA ASN A 136 -1.90 0.76 -2.50
C ASN A 136 -0.70 1.55 -3.08
N VAL A 137 0.45 1.53 -2.42
CA VAL A 137 1.70 2.14 -2.92
C VAL A 137 2.20 1.45 -4.19
N GLU A 138 2.22 0.12 -4.23
CA GLU A 138 2.67 -0.66 -5.41
C GLU A 138 1.78 -0.42 -6.64
N ILE A 139 0.45 -0.34 -6.45
CA ILE A 139 -0.49 -0.11 -7.54
C ILE A 139 -0.41 1.32 -8.07
N ASN A 140 -0.26 2.31 -7.18
CA ASN A 140 -0.16 3.72 -7.59
C ASN A 140 1.24 4.11 -8.07
N ASN A 141 2.27 3.37 -7.66
CA ASN A 141 3.64 3.52 -8.12
C ASN A 141 4.18 2.22 -8.72
N PRO A 142 3.70 1.81 -9.91
CA PRO A 142 4.13 0.57 -10.55
C PRO A 142 5.62 0.61 -10.95
N ALA A 143 6.22 1.81 -11.05
CA ALA A 143 7.65 2.02 -11.27
C ALA A 143 8.50 1.58 -10.06
N GLY A 144 7.90 1.44 -8.88
CA GLY A 144 8.53 0.96 -7.64
C GLY A 144 8.64 -0.57 -7.52
N THR A 145 8.08 -1.35 -8.46
CA THR A 145 8.44 -2.78 -8.57
C THR A 145 9.93 -2.82 -8.87
N THR A 146 10.76 -3.11 -7.85
CA THR A 146 12.20 -3.20 -8.05
C THR A 146 12.45 -4.08 -9.27
N PRO A 147 13.04 -3.56 -10.34
CA PRO A 147 13.26 -4.37 -11.53
C PRO A 147 14.14 -5.52 -11.07
N ILE A 148 13.65 -6.75 -11.25
CA ILE A 148 14.42 -7.96 -10.91
C ILE A 148 15.72 -7.86 -11.71
N LYS A 149 16.81 -7.46 -11.04
CA LYS A 149 18.13 -7.23 -11.66
C LYS A 149 18.80 -8.55 -12.08
N THR A 150 18.15 -9.67 -11.82
CA THR A 150 18.63 -11.00 -12.15
C THR A 150 18.75 -11.15 -13.66
N ARG A 151 19.90 -11.67 -14.11
CA ARG A 151 20.15 -11.98 -15.51
C ARG A 151 20.13 -13.49 -15.69
N LEU A 152 19.52 -13.96 -16.76
CA LEU A 152 19.43 -15.38 -17.10
C LEU A 152 20.48 -15.73 -18.16
N MET A 153 21.17 -16.84 -17.98
CA MET A 153 22.10 -17.39 -18.97
C MET A 153 21.39 -18.48 -19.79
N ARG A 154 21.35 -18.32 -21.12
CA ARG A 154 20.81 -19.31 -22.05
C ARG A 154 21.79 -20.46 -22.26
N ARG A 155 21.31 -21.60 -22.80
CA ARG A 155 22.17 -22.75 -23.20
C ARG A 155 23.27 -22.37 -24.20
N ASN A 156 23.04 -21.34 -25.01
CA ASN A 156 24.02 -20.80 -25.96
C ASN A 156 24.92 -19.72 -25.34
N HIS A 157 25.06 -19.70 -24.00
CA HIS A 157 25.89 -18.79 -23.21
C HIS A 157 25.54 -17.29 -23.29
N HIS A 158 24.42 -16.91 -23.93
CA HIS A 158 23.97 -15.52 -23.95
C HIS A 158 23.27 -15.12 -22.65
N ILE A 159 23.66 -13.96 -22.11
CA ILE A 159 23.05 -13.36 -20.92
C ILE A 159 21.90 -12.45 -21.35
N VAL A 160 20.72 -12.65 -20.77
CA VAL A 160 19.49 -11.91 -21.10
C VAL A 160 18.85 -11.40 -19.81
N PRO A 161 18.27 -10.19 -19.80
CA PRO A 161 17.53 -9.70 -18.63
C PRO A 161 16.36 -10.62 -18.28
N TRP A 162 16.08 -10.75 -16.99
CA TRP A 162 14.85 -11.38 -16.52
C TRP A 162 13.63 -10.68 -17.13
N ASN A 163 12.72 -11.46 -17.70
CA ASN A 163 11.47 -10.96 -18.25
C ASN A 163 10.30 -11.69 -17.55
N GLN A 164 9.66 -10.99 -16.63
CA GLN A 164 8.56 -11.52 -15.82
C GLN A 164 7.37 -11.98 -16.66
N GLY A 165 7.04 -11.23 -17.73
CA GLY A 165 5.92 -11.57 -18.62
C GLY A 165 6.08 -12.92 -19.32
N LYS A 166 7.32 -13.35 -19.60
CA LYS A 166 7.57 -14.68 -20.18
C LYS A 166 7.25 -15.82 -19.21
N ILE A 167 7.47 -15.63 -17.92
CA ILE A 167 7.13 -16.62 -16.90
C ILE A 167 5.62 -16.73 -16.76
N GLU A 168 4.93 -15.59 -16.63
CA GLU A 168 3.47 -15.55 -16.53
C GLU A 168 2.80 -16.23 -17.73
N VAL A 169 3.23 -15.91 -18.96
CA VAL A 169 2.70 -16.53 -20.18
C VAL A 169 2.99 -18.04 -20.22
N ALA A 170 4.18 -18.47 -19.79
CA ALA A 170 4.54 -19.89 -19.74
C ALA A 170 3.67 -20.65 -18.73
N VAL A 171 3.45 -20.07 -17.56
CA VAL A 171 2.59 -20.63 -16.50
C VAL A 171 1.15 -20.72 -16.99
N ARG A 172 0.60 -19.64 -17.56
CA ARG A 172 -0.75 -19.63 -18.15
C ARG A 172 -0.91 -20.72 -19.22
N LYS A 173 0.08 -20.86 -20.10
CA LYS A 173 0.08 -21.91 -21.13
C LYS A 173 0.17 -23.32 -20.55
N ALA A 174 0.95 -23.53 -19.49
CA ALA A 174 1.06 -24.82 -18.83
C ALA A 174 -0.28 -25.24 -18.18
N PHE A 175 -0.96 -24.31 -17.50
CA PHE A 175 -2.30 -24.57 -16.94
C PHE A 175 -3.34 -24.88 -18.02
N LEU A 176 -3.38 -24.07 -19.09
CA LEU A 176 -4.26 -24.33 -20.23
C LEU A 176 -3.97 -25.68 -20.91
N ALA A 177 -2.69 -26.05 -21.06
CA ALA A 177 -2.30 -27.34 -21.64
C ALA A 177 -2.71 -28.54 -20.76
N MET A 178 -2.73 -28.37 -19.44
CA MET A 178 -3.20 -29.38 -18.49
C MET A 178 -4.72 -29.41 -18.31
N LYS A 179 -5.49 -28.59 -19.05
CA LYS A 179 -6.94 -28.41 -18.86
C LYS A 179 -7.33 -28.03 -17.42
N HIS A 180 -6.42 -27.43 -16.68
CA HIS A 180 -6.70 -26.86 -15.37
C HIS A 180 -7.10 -25.40 -15.55
N ASP A 181 -8.21 -25.01 -14.92
CA ASP A 181 -8.74 -23.66 -14.98
C ASP A 181 -7.76 -22.67 -14.30
N PRO A 182 -7.24 -21.66 -15.01
CA PRO A 182 -6.34 -20.65 -14.44
C PRO A 182 -7.05 -19.58 -13.61
N ASP A 183 -8.37 -19.62 -13.46
CA ASP A 183 -9.15 -18.61 -12.74
C ASP A 183 -8.85 -18.41 -11.24
N PRO A 184 -8.15 -19.28 -10.46
CA PRO A 184 -7.77 -18.89 -9.11
C PRO A 184 -6.54 -17.95 -9.04
N ALA A 185 -5.94 -17.54 -10.16
CA ALA A 185 -4.66 -16.82 -10.18
C ALA A 185 -4.73 -15.31 -10.55
N ALA A 186 -5.91 -14.68 -10.54
CA ALA A 186 -6.10 -13.26 -10.92
C ALA A 186 -6.30 -12.30 -9.73
#